data_AF-A0AA37FVP6-F1
#
_entry.id   AF-A0AA37FVP6-F1
#
_cell.length_a   1.000
_cell.length_b   1.000
_cell.length_c   1.000
_cell.angle_alpha   90.00
_cell.angle_beta   90.00
_cell.angle_gamma   90.00
#
_symmetry.space_group_name_H-M   'P 1'
#
loop_
_entity.id
_entity.type
_entity.pdbx_description
1 polymer ?
#
loop_
_entity_poly.entity_id
_entity_poly.type
_entity_poly.pdbx_seq_one_letter_code
_entity_poly.pdbx_strand_id
1 'polypeptide(L)'
;MVNIGELLELASDGYLKATLHRVVSPPPGVSRLSCAFFMAARLDATVPLLSLSPELAALAEGPQSDPANPLFYQVGENVLKGRLRSHPDVAARHYAGEPQREPTLV
;
A
#
# COMPACT_ATOMS: atom_id res chain seq x y z
N MET A 1 -17.29 -4.54 -0.81
CA MET A 1 -16.06 -4.25 -1.56
C MET A 1 -14.92 -4.93 -0.82
N VAL A 2 -14.06 -5.67 -1.52
CA VAL A 2 -12.82 -6.21 -0.97
C VAL A 2 -11.68 -5.59 -1.75
N ASN A 3 -10.80 -4.89 -1.05
CA ASN A 3 -9.64 -4.22 -1.62
C ASN A 3 -8.39 -4.91 -1.10
N ILE A 4 -7.38 -4.98 -1.95
CA ILE A 4 -6.05 -5.48 -1.59
C ILE A 4 -5.06 -4.32 -1.61
N GLY A 5 -4.12 -4.36 -0.67
CA GLY A 5 -3.10 -3.32 -0.51
C GLY A 5 -1.77 -3.70 -1.16
N GLU A 6 -0.90 -2.71 -1.29
CA GLU A 6 0.43 -2.79 -1.91
C GLU A 6 1.32 -3.89 -1.31
N LEU A 7 1.16 -4.20 -0.01
CA LEU A 7 1.95 -5.24 0.65
C LEU A 7 1.62 -6.65 0.13
N LEU A 8 0.37 -6.92 -0.20
CA LEU A 8 -0.02 -8.22 -0.76
C LEU A 8 0.37 -8.31 -2.23
N GLU A 9 0.36 -7.18 -2.95
CA GLU A 9 0.90 -7.10 -4.30
C GLU A 9 2.38 -7.47 -4.33
N LEU A 10 3.20 -6.84 -3.47
CA LEU A 10 4.61 -7.20 -3.27
C LEU A 10 4.77 -8.69 -2.94
N ALA A 11 4.00 -9.19 -1.99
CA ALA A 11 4.11 -10.58 -1.56
C ALA A 11 3.81 -11.57 -2.69
N SER A 12 2.90 -11.21 -3.59
CA SER A 12 2.47 -12.05 -4.71
C SER A 12 3.27 -11.85 -6.00
N ASP A 13 4.35 -11.07 -5.96
CA ASP A 13 5.10 -10.63 -7.14
C ASP A 13 4.23 -9.97 -8.21
N GLY A 14 3.20 -9.24 -7.79
CA GLY A 14 2.26 -8.60 -8.71
C GLY A 14 1.23 -9.52 -9.36
N TYR A 15 1.11 -10.78 -8.95
CA TYR A 15 -0.04 -11.60 -9.34
C TYR A 15 -1.37 -11.00 -8.84
N LEU A 16 -1.36 -10.50 -7.59
CA LEU A 16 -2.44 -9.71 -7.02
C LEU A 16 -2.08 -8.22 -7.15
N LYS A 17 -2.99 -7.39 -7.67
CA LYS A 17 -2.74 -5.96 -7.89
C LYS A 17 -3.45 -5.09 -6.87
N ALA A 18 -2.72 -4.21 -6.19
CA ALA A 18 -3.27 -3.30 -5.21
C ALA A 18 -4.36 -2.42 -5.85
N THR A 19 -5.49 -2.35 -5.16
CA THR A 19 -6.64 -1.59 -5.65
C THR A 19 -6.52 -0.12 -5.24
N LEU A 20 -6.78 0.78 -6.19
CA LEU A 20 -6.85 2.21 -5.93
C LEU A 20 -8.08 2.52 -5.06
N HIS A 21 -7.85 2.90 -3.80
CA HIS A 21 -8.91 3.30 -2.88
C HIS A 21 -9.51 4.65 -3.31
N ARG A 22 -10.62 4.62 -4.05
CA ARG A 22 -11.39 5.80 -4.45
C ARG A 22 -12.86 5.64 -4.04
N VAL A 23 -13.44 6.71 -3.52
CA VAL A 23 -14.86 6.78 -3.19
C VAL A 23 -15.54 7.89 -3.97
N VAL A 24 -16.73 7.62 -4.49
CA VAL A 24 -17.62 8.63 -5.07
C VAL A 24 -18.57 9.10 -3.97
N SER A 25 -18.60 10.41 -3.72
CA SER A 25 -19.53 11.02 -2.77
C SER A 25 -20.97 10.85 -3.27
N PRO A 26 -21.93 10.52 -2.40
CA PRO A 26 -23.33 10.51 -2.78
C PRO A 26 -23.79 11.93 -3.18
N PRO A 27 -24.88 12.05 -3.96
CA PRO A 27 -25.47 13.35 -4.26
C PRO A 27 -25.79 14.16 -2.99
N PRO A 28 -25.79 15.50 -3.07
CA PRO A 28 -26.17 16.36 -1.95
C PRO A 28 -27.51 15.92 -1.31
N GLY A 29 -27.55 15.88 0.01
CA GLY A 29 -28.75 15.46 0.76
C GLY A 29 -28.92 13.93 0.91
N VAL A 30 -28.06 13.12 0.28
CA VAL A 30 -28.07 11.65 0.44
C VAL A 30 -26.91 11.22 1.32
N SER A 31 -27.20 10.46 2.38
CA SER A 31 -26.17 9.80 3.19
C SER A 31 -26.00 8.35 2.76
N ARG A 32 -24.74 7.92 2.61
CA ARG A 32 -24.38 6.50 2.47
C ARG A 32 -23.54 6.10 3.67
N LEU A 33 -24.03 5.12 4.43
CA LEU A 33 -23.29 4.54 5.55
C LEU A 33 -22.57 3.27 5.09
N SER A 34 -21.36 3.07 5.58
CA SER A 34 -20.58 1.86 5.35
C SER A 34 -19.82 1.49 6.60
N CYS A 35 -19.83 0.21 6.97
CA CYS A 35 -18.95 -0.34 7.99
C CYS A 35 -17.70 -0.89 7.31
N ALA A 36 -16.55 -0.30 7.60
CA ALA A 36 -15.27 -0.74 7.04
C ALA A 36 -14.51 -1.58 8.08
N PHE A 37 -13.84 -2.63 7.60
CA PHE A 37 -12.91 -3.43 8.39
C PHE A 37 -11.56 -3.44 7.66
N PHE A 38 -10.48 -3.31 8.42
CA PHE A 38 -9.12 -3.29 7.90
C PHE A 38 -8.28 -4.29 8.66
N MET A 39 -7.51 -5.07 7.92
CA MET A 39 -6.47 -5.93 8.45
C MET A 39 -5.12 -5.39 8.00
N ALA A 40 -4.18 -5.25 8.93
CA ALA A 40 -2.85 -4.75 8.66
C ALA A 40 -1.78 -5.73 9.17
N ALA A 41 -0.66 -5.79 8.46
CA ALA A 41 0.52 -6.49 8.94
C ALA A 41 1.14 -5.73 10.13
N ARG A 42 1.94 -6.43 10.93
CA ARG A 42 2.71 -5.81 12.01
C ARG A 42 3.72 -4.82 11.44
N LEU A 43 3.92 -3.69 12.11
CA LEU A 43 4.80 -2.63 11.63
C LEU A 43 6.28 -3.03 11.54
N ASP A 44 6.70 -3.99 12.35
CA ASP A 44 8.06 -4.52 12.40
C ASP A 44 8.30 -5.69 11.42
N ALA A 45 7.29 -6.07 10.63
CA ALA A 45 7.41 -7.18 9.70
C ALA A 45 8.08 -6.75 8.40
N THR A 46 8.74 -7.72 7.77
CA THR A 46 9.17 -7.66 6.37
C THR A 46 8.23 -8.54 5.56
N VAL A 47 7.72 -8.00 4.44
CA VAL A 47 6.86 -8.72 3.51
C VAL A 47 7.68 -9.83 2.84
N PRO A 48 7.24 -11.10 2.92
CA PRO A 48 7.89 -12.19 2.19
C PRO A 48 7.38 -12.26 0.75
N LEU A 49 8.21 -12.79 -0.16
CA LEU A 49 7.71 -13.29 -1.43
C LEU A 49 7.00 -14.64 -1.19
N LEU A 50 5.78 -14.76 -1.69
CA LEU A 50 4.98 -15.96 -1.56
C LEU A 50 5.38 -16.97 -2.65
N SER A 51 5.49 -18.23 -2.26
CA SER A 51 5.63 -19.33 -3.23
C SER A 51 4.28 -19.63 -3.86
N LEU A 52 4.05 -19.09 -5.06
CA LEU A 52 2.85 -19.37 -5.85
C LEU A 52 3.03 -20.68 -6.64
N SER A 53 1.90 -21.31 -7.03
CA SER A 53 1.96 -22.44 -7.96
C SER A 53 2.49 -21.96 -9.33
N PRO A 54 3.09 -22.84 -10.15
CA PRO A 54 3.66 -22.45 -11.43
C PRO A 54 2.68 -21.70 -12.34
N GLU A 55 1.41 -22.09 -12.33
CA GLU A 55 0.35 -21.49 -13.14
C GLU A 55 0.04 -20.05 -12.71
N LEU A 56 0.14 -19.75 -11.41
CA LEU A 56 -0.11 -18.42 -10.87
C LEU A 56 1.13 -17.54 -10.97
N ALA A 57 2.32 -18.10 -10.73
CA ALA A 57 3.59 -17.40 -10.89
C ALA A 57 3.78 -16.92 -12.34
N ALA A 58 3.35 -17.70 -13.33
CA ALA A 58 3.40 -17.30 -14.74
C ALA A 58 2.50 -16.09 -15.09
N LEU A 59 1.55 -15.74 -14.21
CA LEU A 59 0.67 -14.58 -14.36
C LEU A 59 1.16 -13.36 -13.56
N ALA A 60 2.25 -13.49 -12.81
CA ALA A 60 2.82 -12.43 -12.00
C ALA A 60 3.57 -11.44 -12.91
N GLU A 61 3.16 -10.18 -12.90
CA GLU A 61 3.75 -9.12 -13.75
C GLU A 61 4.79 -8.27 -13.01
N GLY A 62 5.14 -8.64 -11.78
CA GLY A 62 5.86 -7.80 -10.84
C GLY A 62 4.97 -6.73 -10.21
N PRO A 63 5.38 -6.18 -9.06
CA PRO A 63 4.67 -5.09 -8.40
C PRO A 63 4.69 -3.84 -9.28
N GLN A 64 3.56 -3.13 -9.34
CA GLN A 64 3.48 -1.88 -10.09
C GLN A 64 4.36 -0.82 -9.44
N SER A 65 5.40 -0.37 -10.15
CA SER A 65 6.33 0.65 -9.66
C SER A 65 5.88 2.04 -10.13
N ASP A 66 5.26 2.81 -9.23
CA ASP A 66 5.13 4.26 -9.40
C ASP A 66 6.36 4.93 -8.77
N PRO A 67 7.19 5.65 -9.55
CA PRO A 67 8.37 6.34 -9.02
C PRO A 67 8.06 7.34 -7.90
N ALA A 68 6.85 7.91 -7.88
CA ALA A 68 6.40 8.82 -6.83
C ALA A 68 5.87 8.09 -5.58
N ASN A 69 5.78 6.76 -5.63
CA ASN A 69 5.28 5.91 -4.55
C ASN A 69 6.07 4.59 -4.48
N PRO A 70 7.39 4.64 -4.22
CA PRO A 70 8.21 3.44 -4.15
C PRO A 70 7.70 2.48 -3.08
N LEU A 71 7.69 1.19 -3.39
CA LEU A 71 7.25 0.15 -2.47
C LEU A 71 8.46 -0.44 -1.72
N PHE A 72 8.32 -0.62 -0.40
CA PHE A 72 9.34 -1.22 0.45
C PHE A 72 8.93 -2.64 0.86
N TYR A 73 9.86 -3.51 1.19
CA TYR A 73 9.50 -4.78 1.85
C TYR A 73 9.22 -4.58 3.34
N GLN A 74 9.73 -3.53 3.96
CA GLN A 74 9.50 -3.23 5.37
C GLN A 74 8.11 -2.60 5.55
N VAL A 75 7.25 -3.22 6.37
CA VAL A 75 5.86 -2.79 6.55
C VAL A 75 5.81 -1.38 7.17
N GLY A 76 6.60 -1.14 8.22
CA GLY A 76 6.65 0.16 8.90
C GLY A 76 7.04 1.30 7.97
N GLU A 77 7.94 1.07 7.01
CA GLU A 77 8.36 2.09 6.05
C GLU A 77 7.24 2.44 5.07
N ASN A 78 6.52 1.44 4.52
CA ASN A 78 5.35 1.72 3.69
C ASN A 78 4.26 2.47 4.45
N VAL A 79 4.00 2.09 5.70
CA VAL A 79 3.01 2.77 6.54
C VAL A 79 3.41 4.22 6.78
N LEU A 80 4.68 4.47 7.14
CA LEU A 80 5.18 5.83 7.35
C LEU A 80 5.11 6.66 6.07
N LYS A 81 5.64 6.16 4.93
CA LYS A 81 5.53 6.79 3.60
C LYS A 81 4.08 7.17 3.31
N GLY A 82 3.15 6.24 3.49
CA GLY A 82 1.72 6.46 3.25
C GLY A 82 1.13 7.55 4.14
N ARG A 83 1.51 7.59 5.43
CA ARG A 83 1.06 8.63 6.38
C ARG A 83 1.61 10.00 6.03
N LEU A 84 2.90 10.11 5.72
CA LEU A 84 3.53 11.37 5.31
C LEU A 84 2.86 11.96 4.07
N ARG A 85 2.50 11.13 3.08
CA ARG A 85 1.83 11.57 1.86
C ARG A 85 0.36 11.97 2.07
N SER A 86 -0.35 11.27 2.97
CA SER A 86 -1.79 11.49 3.18
C SER A 86 -2.12 12.59 4.20
N HIS A 87 -1.17 12.96 5.07
CA HIS A 87 -1.36 13.96 6.14
C HIS A 87 -0.23 15.00 6.09
N PRO A 88 -0.21 15.87 5.06
CA PRO A 88 0.93 16.76 4.80
C PRO A 88 1.16 17.80 5.90
N ASP A 89 0.11 18.24 6.60
CA ASP A 89 0.18 19.17 7.72
C ASP A 89 0.84 18.53 8.95
N VAL A 90 0.47 17.29 9.27
CA VAL A 90 1.09 16.49 10.34
C VAL A 90 2.54 16.19 9.99
N ALA A 91 2.81 15.79 8.74
CA ALA A 91 4.15 15.54 8.24
C ALA A 91 5.05 16.78 8.38
N ALA A 92 4.57 17.96 7.96
CA ALA A 92 5.32 19.20 8.06
C ALA A 92 5.64 19.59 9.51
N ARG A 93 4.76 19.29 10.47
CA ARG A 93 5.00 19.62 11.88
C ARG A 93 5.94 18.65 12.60
N HIS A 94 5.86 17.36 12.28
CA HIS A 94 6.51 16.31 13.08
C HIS A 94 7.66 15.59 12.38
N TYR A 95 7.79 15.76 11.06
CA TYR A 95 8.75 15.06 10.22
C TYR A 95 9.47 16.02 9.23
N ALA A 96 9.45 17.33 9.50
CA ALA A 96 10.17 18.31 8.68
C ALA A 96 11.68 17.99 8.69
N GLY A 97 12.21 17.63 7.52
CA GLY A 97 13.65 17.36 7.32
C GLY A 97 14.03 15.88 7.22
N GLU A 98 13.09 14.94 7.38
CA GLU A 98 13.36 13.52 7.09
C GLU A 98 13.47 13.30 5.57
N PRO A 99 14.64 12.86 5.05
CA PRO A 99 14.75 12.47 3.66
C PRO A 99 13.87 11.24 3.41
N GLN A 100 13.12 11.24 2.30
CA GLN A 100 12.44 10.03 1.88
C GLN A 100 13.49 8.96 1.59
N ARG A 101 13.42 7.82 2.31
CA ARG A 101 14.30 6.70 2.07
C ARG A 101 14.04 6.13 0.68
N GLU A 102 15.10 5.77 -0.03
CA GLU A 102 14.97 5.05 -1.30
C GLU A 102 14.70 3.57 -1.02
N PRO A 103 13.88 2.90 -1.84
CA PRO A 103 13.66 1.47 -1.70
C PRO A 103 14.98 0.72 -1.86
N THR A 104 15.29 -0.18 -0.93
CA THR A 104 16.43 -1.08 -1.10
C THR A 104 16.05 -2.13 -2.14
N LEU A 105 16.74 -2.13 -3.28
CA LEU A 105 16.64 -3.20 -4.26
C LEU A 105 17.18 -4.48 -3.62
N VAL A 106 16.34 -5.51 -3.55
CA VAL A 106 16.71 -6.88 -3.13
C VAL A 106 16.71 -7.76 -4.37
#